data_AF-A0A9X5MRD6-F1
#
_entry.id   AF-A0A9X5MRD6-F1
#
_cell.length_a   1.000
_cell.length_b   1.000
_cell.length_c   1.000
_cell.angle_alpha   90.00
_cell.angle_beta   90.00
_cell.angle_gamma   90.00
#
_symmetry.space_group_name_H-M   'P 1'
#
loop_
_entity.id
_entity.type
_entity.pdbx_description
1 polymer ?
#
loop_
_entity_poly.entity_id
_entity_poly.type
_entity_poly.pdbx_seq_one_letter_code
_entity_poly.pdbx_strand_id
1 'polypeptide(L)'
;MITHVSPLGSMDLLSQLEVDMLKRTASSDLYQLFRNCSLAVLNSGSLTDSSKELLSKYQDFDINVLRRERGVKLELVNPPEDAFVDGKIIRSLQANLFAVLRDILFVHGQITTAKRDLHLNLENSTHITNTIFSILRNARALHIDEDPNMIVCWGGHSINETEYLYGRKVGNELGLRELNICTGCGPGAMEAPMKGAAVGHAQQRYRNSRFIGMTEPSIIAAEPPNPLVNELIIMPDIEKRLESFVRIGHGIIIFPGGVGTAEELLYLLGILMSPENQDQVLPLILTGPKESADYFNVLDDFIANTLGDEARRHYQIIIDDASEVARIMKKYMPLVKDNRRSTGDAYSFNWSMKINADLQLPFEPTHENMASLNLSTDQSPEKLAADLRRAFSGIVAGNVKEVGMKAIEAYGPYKIHGDREIMRRMDILLAGFVEQHRMKLPGGTAYQPCYEIIS
;
A
#
# COMPACT_ATOMS: atom_id res chain seq x y z
N MET A 1 -24.35 21.07 -5.61
CA MET A 1 -24.90 19.96 -6.41
C MET A 1 -25.22 18.80 -5.48
N ILE A 2 -26.35 18.09 -5.66
CA ILE A 2 -26.68 16.88 -4.88
C ILE A 2 -26.92 15.72 -5.84
N THR A 3 -26.22 14.59 -5.61
CA THR A 3 -26.33 13.40 -6.45
C THR A 3 -26.51 12.14 -5.59
N HIS A 4 -27.33 11.20 -6.07
CA HIS A 4 -27.59 9.94 -5.39
C HIS A 4 -26.90 8.77 -6.10
N VAL A 5 -26.12 8.01 -5.35
CA VAL A 5 -25.39 6.83 -5.83
C VAL A 5 -25.98 5.58 -5.19
N SER A 6 -26.31 4.59 -6.02
CA SER A 6 -26.80 3.28 -5.54
C SER A 6 -25.63 2.30 -5.40
N PRO A 7 -25.73 1.24 -4.58
CA PRO A 7 -24.69 0.23 -4.40
C PRO A 7 -24.33 -0.45 -5.71
N LEU A 8 -23.06 -0.86 -5.82
CA LEU A 8 -22.54 -1.68 -6.91
C LEU A 8 -21.58 -2.72 -6.34
N GLY A 9 -21.95 -4.00 -6.42
CA GLY A 9 -21.11 -5.12 -5.99
C GLY A 9 -21.36 -5.56 -4.55
N SER A 10 -20.63 -4.99 -3.58
CA SER A 10 -20.79 -5.31 -2.15
C SER A 10 -21.71 -4.34 -1.43
N MET A 11 -22.24 -4.74 -0.26
CA MET A 11 -23.05 -3.91 0.66
C MET A 11 -24.43 -3.49 0.12
N ASP A 12 -25.13 -4.38 -0.59
CA ASP A 12 -26.50 -4.13 -1.03
C ASP A 12 -27.50 -4.02 0.15
N LEU A 13 -27.16 -4.59 1.31
CA LEU A 13 -28.00 -4.61 2.50
C LEU A 13 -27.16 -4.25 3.74
N LEU A 14 -27.55 -3.18 4.44
CA LEU A 14 -27.08 -2.85 5.78
C LEU A 14 -28.21 -2.95 6.78
N SER A 15 -27.90 -3.40 7.99
CA SER A 15 -28.81 -3.30 9.13
C SER A 15 -29.01 -1.85 9.55
N GLN A 16 -30.09 -1.58 10.29
CA GLN A 16 -30.38 -0.24 10.79
C GLN A 16 -29.27 0.26 11.74
N LEU A 17 -28.69 -0.65 12.54
CA LEU A 17 -27.61 -0.32 13.47
C LEU A 17 -26.33 0.12 12.75
N GLU A 18 -25.96 -0.55 11.65
CA GLU A 18 -24.78 -0.19 10.85
C GLU A 18 -24.96 1.19 10.19
N VAL A 19 -26.16 1.51 9.70
CA VAL A 19 -26.45 2.84 9.16
C VAL A 19 -26.40 3.91 10.25
N ASP A 20 -26.94 3.62 11.44
CA ASP A 20 -26.96 4.56 12.55
C ASP A 20 -25.56 4.84 13.12
N MET A 21 -24.62 3.88 13.03
CA MET A 21 -23.21 4.10 13.41
C MET A 21 -22.57 5.24 12.63
N LEU A 22 -22.90 5.41 11.35
CA LEU A 22 -22.39 6.50 10.51
C LEU A 22 -23.20 7.79 10.63
N LYS A 23 -24.47 7.70 11.03
CA LYS A 23 -25.35 8.86 11.21
C LYS A 23 -25.14 9.60 12.53
N ARG A 24 -24.37 9.04 13.47
CA ARG A 24 -24.02 9.71 14.73
C ARG A 24 -23.13 10.91 14.45
N THR A 25 -23.79 12.04 14.18
CA THR A 25 -23.28 13.41 14.04
C THR A 25 -22.17 13.58 12.98
N ALA A 26 -22.27 14.61 12.12
CA ALA A 26 -21.21 14.98 11.17
C ALA A 26 -19.84 15.29 11.85
N SER A 27 -19.81 15.33 13.18
CA SER A 27 -18.64 15.53 14.03
C SER A 27 -18.07 14.25 14.64
N SER A 28 -18.55 13.04 14.32
CA SER A 28 -17.89 11.82 14.80
C SER A 28 -16.63 11.51 13.99
N ASP A 29 -15.61 10.98 14.66
CA ASP A 29 -14.33 10.61 14.03
C ASP A 29 -14.54 9.59 12.90
N LEU A 30 -15.48 8.65 13.08
CA LEU A 30 -15.83 7.66 12.06
C LEU A 30 -16.45 8.30 10.81
N TYR A 31 -17.31 9.31 10.99
CA TYR A 31 -17.90 10.05 9.88
C TYR A 31 -16.83 10.83 9.11
N GLN A 32 -15.95 11.55 9.81
CA GLN A 32 -14.87 12.31 9.17
C GLN A 32 -13.92 11.38 8.40
N LEU A 33 -13.59 10.23 8.99
CA LEU A 33 -12.81 9.20 8.33
C LEU A 33 -13.50 8.69 7.04
N PHE A 34 -14.79 8.34 7.12
CA PHE A 34 -15.58 7.91 5.98
C PHE A 34 -15.68 8.98 4.88
N ARG A 35 -15.93 10.23 5.26
CA ARG A 35 -15.99 11.39 4.35
C ARG A 35 -14.67 11.59 3.63
N ASN A 36 -13.56 11.61 4.36
CA ASN A 36 -12.24 11.88 3.80
C ASN A 36 -11.79 10.76 2.86
N CYS A 37 -12.02 9.49 3.23
CA CYS A 37 -11.75 8.36 2.33
C CYS A 37 -12.62 8.41 1.06
N SER A 38 -13.90 8.78 1.19
CA SER A 38 -14.81 8.90 0.06
C SER A 38 -14.41 10.04 -0.89
N LEU A 39 -13.96 11.17 -0.34
CA LEU A 39 -13.44 12.29 -1.13
C LEU A 39 -12.17 11.89 -1.89
N ALA A 40 -11.25 11.16 -1.23
CA ALA A 40 -10.04 10.66 -1.87
C ALA A 40 -10.36 9.75 -3.06
N VAL A 41 -11.33 8.84 -2.91
CA VAL A 41 -11.82 8.00 -4.03
C VAL A 41 -12.38 8.86 -5.16
N LEU A 42 -13.21 9.86 -4.86
CA LEU A 42 -13.81 10.73 -5.87
C LEU A 42 -12.79 11.62 -6.60
N ASN A 43 -11.63 11.85 -6.00
CA ASN A 43 -10.54 12.64 -6.58
C ASN A 43 -9.44 11.76 -7.22
N SER A 44 -9.77 10.51 -7.56
CA SER A 44 -8.91 9.61 -8.33
C SER A 44 -8.47 10.25 -9.65
N GLY A 45 -7.17 10.20 -9.94
CA GLY A 45 -6.56 10.82 -11.14
C GLY A 45 -6.15 12.28 -10.97
N SER A 46 -6.35 12.87 -9.79
CA SER A 46 -5.81 14.20 -9.48
C SER A 46 -4.29 14.18 -9.36
N LEU A 47 -3.64 15.26 -9.81
CA LEU A 47 -2.18 15.43 -9.81
C LEU A 47 -1.68 16.14 -8.53
N THR A 48 -2.25 15.82 -7.37
CA THR A 48 -1.81 16.34 -6.06
C THR A 48 -1.41 15.18 -5.16
N ASP A 49 -0.27 15.32 -4.48
CA ASP A 49 0.24 14.43 -3.45
C ASP A 49 -0.03 14.97 -2.03
N SER A 50 -0.76 16.09 -1.91
CA SER A 50 -1.03 16.78 -0.65
C SER A 50 -2.46 16.54 -0.16
N SER A 51 -2.57 15.74 0.90
CA SER A 51 -3.83 15.51 1.61
C SER A 51 -4.49 16.82 2.08
N LYS A 52 -3.68 17.79 2.54
CA LYS A 52 -4.14 19.10 3.00
C LYS A 52 -4.73 19.95 1.87
N GLU A 53 -4.09 19.98 0.70
CA GLU A 53 -4.61 20.72 -0.46
C GLU A 53 -5.93 20.13 -0.94
N LEU A 54 -6.01 18.79 -1.01
CA LEU A 54 -7.22 18.08 -1.39
C LEU A 54 -8.39 18.42 -0.46
N LEU A 55 -8.20 18.26 0.84
CA LEU A 55 -9.25 18.50 1.84
C LEU A 55 -9.65 19.98 1.91
N SER A 56 -8.70 20.89 1.71
CA SER A 56 -8.95 22.34 1.70
C SER A 56 -9.73 22.80 0.45
N LYS A 57 -9.53 22.13 -0.69
CA LYS A 57 -10.24 22.45 -1.94
C LYS A 57 -11.72 22.07 -1.87
N TYR A 58 -12.05 20.99 -1.17
CA TYR A 58 -13.41 20.45 -1.06
C TYR A 58 -13.95 20.51 0.38
N GLN A 59 -13.94 21.70 0.97
CA GLN A 59 -14.50 21.94 2.31
C GLN A 59 -16.03 21.77 2.33
N ASP A 60 -16.70 22.06 1.22
CA ASP A 60 -18.15 21.99 1.05
C ASP A 60 -18.64 20.62 0.57
N PHE A 61 -17.73 19.66 0.35
CA PHE A 61 -18.09 18.28 0.07
C PHE A 61 -18.71 17.63 1.31
N ASP A 62 -19.76 16.83 1.12
CA ASP A 62 -20.32 16.03 2.20
C ASP A 62 -20.93 14.73 1.67
N ILE A 63 -21.06 13.72 2.54
CA ILE A 63 -21.58 12.41 2.15
C ILE A 63 -22.54 11.83 3.19
N ASN A 64 -23.78 11.57 2.78
CA ASN A 64 -24.81 11.02 3.63
C ASN A 64 -25.14 9.57 3.26
N VAL A 65 -25.25 8.71 4.28
CA VAL A 65 -25.75 7.34 4.11
C VAL A 65 -27.28 7.35 4.27
N LEU A 66 -27.97 7.18 3.14
CA LEU A 66 -29.42 7.18 3.07
C LEU A 66 -29.98 5.76 3.11
N ARG A 67 -31.00 5.57 3.95
CA ARG A 67 -31.79 4.34 4.00
C ARG A 67 -32.90 4.36 2.94
N ARG A 68 -33.05 3.26 2.21
CA ARG A 68 -34.15 3.01 1.26
C ARG A 68 -34.67 1.58 1.43
N GLU A 69 -35.85 1.30 0.88
CA GLU A 69 -36.50 -0.02 0.98
C GLU A 69 -35.66 -1.14 0.35
N ARG A 70 -34.90 -0.82 -0.70
CA ARG A 70 -34.02 -1.77 -1.42
C ARG A 70 -32.56 -1.74 -0.95
N GLY A 71 -32.30 -1.23 0.26
CA GLY A 71 -30.96 -1.15 0.83
C GLY A 71 -30.46 0.28 1.05
N VAL A 72 -29.16 0.47 0.86
CA VAL A 72 -28.46 1.73 1.14
C VAL A 72 -28.31 2.57 -0.13
N LYS A 73 -28.27 3.90 0.01
CA LYS A 73 -27.79 4.83 -1.02
C LYS A 73 -26.82 5.81 -0.40
N LEU A 74 -25.88 6.29 -1.18
CA LEU A 74 -25.02 7.41 -0.81
C LEU A 74 -25.58 8.67 -1.47
N GLU A 75 -25.75 9.73 -0.69
CA GLU A 75 -26.01 11.07 -1.19
C GLU A 75 -24.71 11.86 -1.10
N LEU A 76 -24.26 12.37 -2.24
CA LEU A 76 -23.07 13.18 -2.37
C LEU A 76 -23.48 14.65 -2.50
N VAL A 77 -22.96 15.50 -1.62
CA VAL A 77 -23.13 16.95 -1.66
C VAL A 77 -21.83 17.56 -2.16
N ASN A 78 -21.90 18.33 -3.24
CA ASN A 78 -20.76 18.97 -3.91
C ASN A 78 -19.56 18.03 -4.19
N PRO A 79 -19.77 16.85 -4.81
CA PRO A 79 -18.66 15.98 -5.18
C PRO A 79 -17.78 16.61 -6.28
N PRO A 80 -16.49 16.21 -6.39
CA PRO A 80 -15.63 16.58 -7.51
C PRO A 80 -16.27 16.28 -8.87
N GLU A 81 -16.25 17.24 -9.79
CA GLU A 81 -16.88 17.10 -11.12
C GLU A 81 -16.19 16.04 -11.98
N ASP A 82 -14.87 15.88 -11.84
CA ASP A 82 -14.06 14.90 -12.59
C ASP A 82 -14.45 13.43 -12.29
N ALA A 83 -15.21 13.18 -11.22
CA ALA A 83 -15.76 11.87 -10.91
C ALA A 83 -16.94 11.45 -11.82
N PHE A 84 -17.43 12.36 -12.68
CA PHE A 84 -18.62 12.18 -13.51
C PHE A 84 -18.29 12.26 -15.01
N VAL A 85 -18.97 11.43 -15.80
CA VAL A 85 -19.01 11.50 -17.26
C VAL A 85 -20.47 11.66 -17.67
N ASP A 86 -20.80 12.75 -18.36
CA ASP A 86 -22.17 13.11 -18.76
C ASP A 86 -23.16 13.09 -17.58
N GLY A 87 -22.73 13.60 -16.43
CA GLY A 87 -23.53 13.66 -15.19
C GLY A 87 -23.72 12.31 -14.48
N LYS A 88 -23.05 11.24 -14.92
CA LYS A 88 -23.07 9.91 -14.27
C LYS A 88 -21.71 9.60 -13.67
N ILE A 89 -21.71 9.16 -12.41
CA ILE A 89 -20.49 8.75 -11.72
C ILE A 89 -19.82 7.59 -12.45
N ILE A 90 -18.49 7.62 -12.54
CA ILE A 90 -17.70 6.51 -13.10
C ILE A 90 -17.93 5.25 -12.25
N ARG A 91 -18.17 4.10 -12.89
CA ARG A 91 -18.55 2.86 -12.20
C ARG A 91 -17.48 2.33 -11.24
N SER A 92 -16.20 2.49 -11.55
CA SER A 92 -15.12 2.09 -10.64
C SER A 92 -15.12 2.94 -9.37
N LEU A 93 -15.30 4.27 -9.49
CA LEU A 93 -15.44 5.18 -8.35
C LEU A 93 -16.69 4.84 -7.52
N GLN A 94 -17.80 4.52 -8.18
CA GLN A 94 -19.01 4.03 -7.53
C GLN A 94 -18.71 2.77 -6.70
N ALA A 95 -18.07 1.74 -7.27
CA ALA A 95 -17.71 0.53 -6.53
C ALA A 95 -16.76 0.83 -5.35
N ASN A 96 -15.76 1.69 -5.57
CA ASN A 96 -14.79 2.08 -4.56
C ASN A 96 -15.43 2.84 -3.39
N LEU A 97 -16.45 3.69 -3.61
CA LEU A 97 -17.21 4.32 -2.53
C LEU A 97 -17.90 3.29 -1.62
N PHE A 98 -18.43 2.21 -2.18
CA PHE A 98 -19.04 1.14 -1.39
C PHE A 98 -18.00 0.22 -0.75
N ALA A 99 -16.80 0.09 -1.31
CA ALA A 99 -15.66 -0.54 -0.65
C ALA A 99 -15.20 0.27 0.58
N VAL A 100 -15.14 1.60 0.47
CA VAL A 100 -14.87 2.50 1.61
C VAL A 100 -15.92 2.28 2.70
N LEU A 101 -17.20 2.30 2.34
CA LEU A 101 -18.29 2.08 3.29
C LEU A 101 -18.19 0.72 3.99
N ARG A 102 -17.94 -0.34 3.21
CA ARG A 102 -17.75 -1.72 3.69
C ARG A 102 -16.65 -1.79 4.73
N ASP A 103 -15.45 -1.31 4.39
CA ASP A 103 -14.27 -1.53 5.20
C ASP A 103 -14.28 -0.67 6.46
N ILE A 104 -14.70 0.60 6.36
CA ILE A 104 -14.80 1.48 7.53
C ILE A 104 -15.83 0.96 8.54
N LEU A 105 -17.01 0.54 8.09
CA LEU A 105 -18.02 -0.05 8.98
C LEU A 105 -17.59 -1.39 9.56
N PHE A 106 -17.06 -2.28 8.72
CA PHE A 106 -16.66 -3.61 9.16
C PHE A 106 -15.53 -3.56 10.16
N VAL A 107 -14.47 -2.79 9.89
CA VAL A 107 -13.34 -2.63 10.80
C VAL A 107 -13.80 -2.02 12.11
N HIS A 108 -14.61 -0.96 12.08
CA HIS A 108 -15.12 -0.34 13.31
C HIS A 108 -16.01 -1.30 14.11
N GLY A 109 -16.93 -2.00 13.45
CA GLY A 109 -17.84 -2.97 14.06
C GLY A 109 -17.11 -4.18 14.64
N GLN A 110 -16.20 -4.79 13.87
CA GLN A 110 -15.37 -5.90 14.34
C GLN A 110 -14.48 -5.47 15.50
N ILE A 111 -13.74 -4.37 15.39
CA ILE A 111 -12.84 -3.94 16.47
C ILE A 111 -13.64 -3.65 17.74
N THR A 112 -14.77 -2.97 17.64
CA THR A 112 -15.59 -2.61 18.81
C THR A 112 -16.20 -3.85 19.47
N THR A 113 -16.79 -4.75 18.68
CA THR A 113 -17.41 -5.98 19.21
C THR A 113 -16.37 -6.99 19.67
N ALA A 114 -15.29 -7.20 18.91
CA ALA A 114 -14.25 -8.17 19.27
C ALA A 114 -13.41 -7.71 20.48
N LYS A 115 -13.18 -6.41 20.66
CA LYS A 115 -12.58 -5.90 21.91
C LYS A 115 -13.46 -6.20 23.12
N ARG A 116 -14.78 -6.08 22.97
CA ARG A 116 -15.75 -6.29 24.06
C ARG A 116 -16.00 -7.76 24.38
N ASP A 117 -16.19 -8.59 23.36
CA ASP A 117 -16.70 -9.96 23.51
C ASP A 117 -15.63 -11.05 23.34
N LEU A 118 -14.58 -10.77 22.55
CA LEU A 118 -13.52 -11.74 22.20
C LEU A 118 -12.14 -11.38 22.80
N HIS A 119 -12.05 -10.33 23.62
CA HIS A 119 -10.80 -9.88 24.25
C HIS A 119 -9.69 -9.64 23.21
N LEU A 120 -10.04 -9.04 22.07
CA LEU A 120 -9.11 -8.74 20.98
C LEU A 120 -7.96 -7.84 21.47
N ASN A 121 -6.80 -8.44 21.71
CA ASN A 121 -5.54 -7.75 21.95
C ASN A 121 -4.84 -7.41 20.61
N LEU A 122 -4.82 -6.13 20.22
CA LEU A 122 -4.16 -5.64 19.00
C LEU A 122 -2.63 -5.49 19.13
N GLU A 123 -2.06 -5.85 20.29
CA GLU A 123 -0.61 -6.03 20.48
C GLU A 123 -0.20 -7.50 20.30
N ASN A 124 -1.17 -8.42 20.19
CA ASN A 124 -0.90 -9.83 19.96
C ASN A 124 -0.83 -10.14 18.46
N SER A 125 0.33 -10.64 18.02
CA SER A 125 0.62 -11.05 16.64
C SER A 125 -0.47 -11.92 15.99
N THR A 126 -0.99 -12.92 16.72
CA THR A 126 -2.02 -13.84 16.20
C THR A 126 -3.32 -13.11 15.92
N HIS A 127 -3.72 -12.21 16.82
CA HIS A 127 -4.94 -11.42 16.66
C HIS A 127 -4.82 -10.42 15.50
N ILE A 128 -3.64 -9.81 15.30
CA ILE A 128 -3.38 -8.91 14.18
C ILE A 128 -3.57 -9.67 12.85
N THR A 129 -2.89 -10.79 12.66
CA THR A 129 -2.98 -11.59 11.43
C THR A 129 -4.42 -12.09 11.18
N ASN A 130 -5.15 -12.53 12.21
CA ASN A 130 -6.54 -12.95 12.06
C ASN A 130 -7.49 -11.78 11.73
N THR A 131 -7.20 -10.57 12.23
CA THR A 131 -7.95 -9.36 11.88
C THR A 131 -7.73 -9.03 10.41
N ILE A 132 -6.48 -9.08 9.93
CA ILE A 132 -6.14 -8.87 8.52
C ILE A 132 -6.87 -9.87 7.63
N PHE A 133 -6.79 -11.17 7.95
CA PHE A 133 -7.53 -12.20 7.23
C PHE A 133 -9.04 -11.92 7.20
N SER A 134 -9.62 -11.50 8.33
CA SER A 134 -11.04 -11.19 8.43
C SER A 134 -11.46 -10.03 7.54
N ILE A 135 -10.65 -8.97 7.47
CA ILE A 135 -10.88 -7.80 6.60
C ILE A 135 -10.83 -8.24 5.12
N LEU A 136 -9.77 -8.95 4.72
CA LEU A 136 -9.60 -9.42 3.35
C LEU A 136 -10.72 -10.39 2.93
N ARG A 137 -11.14 -11.28 3.83
CA ARG A 137 -12.28 -12.19 3.61
C ARG A 137 -13.59 -11.41 3.46
N ASN A 138 -13.84 -10.41 4.32
CA ASN A 138 -15.03 -9.56 4.21
C ASN A 138 -15.04 -8.74 2.91
N ALA A 139 -13.87 -8.32 2.46
CA ALA A 139 -13.69 -7.67 1.17
C ALA A 139 -13.87 -8.60 -0.03
N ARG A 140 -14.06 -9.91 0.20
CA ARG A 140 -14.12 -10.98 -0.80
C ARG A 140 -12.85 -11.09 -1.65
N ALA A 141 -11.71 -10.69 -1.10
CA ALA A 141 -10.42 -10.72 -1.81
C ALA A 141 -9.72 -12.10 -1.75
N LEU A 142 -10.20 -13.02 -0.91
CA LEU A 142 -9.61 -14.34 -0.71
C LEU A 142 -10.46 -15.40 -1.46
N HIS A 143 -10.01 -15.80 -2.66
CA HIS A 143 -10.68 -16.78 -3.49
C HIS A 143 -10.12 -18.19 -3.23
N ILE A 144 -10.99 -19.17 -2.97
CA ILE A 144 -10.60 -20.54 -2.61
C ILE A 144 -10.25 -21.39 -3.84
N ASP A 145 -10.88 -21.12 -4.98
CA ASP A 145 -10.76 -21.93 -6.20
C ASP A 145 -9.77 -21.35 -7.22
N GLU A 146 -8.76 -20.60 -6.77
CA GLU A 146 -7.73 -19.99 -7.62
C GLU A 146 -6.33 -20.52 -7.29
N ASP A 147 -5.61 -20.94 -8.32
CA ASP A 147 -4.16 -21.19 -8.22
C ASP A 147 -3.40 -19.87 -8.02
N PRO A 148 -2.20 -19.90 -7.39
CA PRO A 148 -1.34 -18.73 -7.23
C PRO A 148 -1.16 -17.91 -8.52
N ASN A 149 -1.63 -16.66 -8.52
CA ASN A 149 -1.51 -15.76 -9.67
C ASN A 149 -1.41 -14.27 -9.32
N MET A 150 -1.40 -13.91 -8.03
CA MET A 150 -1.37 -12.51 -7.58
C MET A 150 0.06 -12.00 -7.45
N ILE A 151 0.42 -10.99 -8.23
CA ILE A 151 1.71 -10.31 -8.17
C ILE A 151 1.54 -8.94 -7.52
N VAL A 152 2.25 -8.71 -6.41
CA VAL A 152 2.30 -7.40 -5.77
C VAL A 152 3.33 -6.55 -6.51
N CYS A 153 2.94 -5.34 -6.89
CA CYS A 153 3.81 -4.37 -7.55
C CYS A 153 3.94 -3.13 -6.65
N TRP A 154 5.17 -2.85 -6.22
CA TRP A 154 5.55 -1.68 -5.42
C TRP A 154 6.45 -0.75 -6.24
N GLY A 155 6.46 0.54 -5.91
CA GLY A 155 7.26 1.55 -6.59
C GLY A 155 6.78 2.97 -6.29
N GLY A 156 7.48 3.96 -6.85
CA GLY A 156 7.21 5.37 -6.54
C GLY A 156 5.86 5.87 -7.04
N HIS A 157 5.22 6.73 -6.24
CA HIS A 157 4.08 7.56 -6.70
C HIS A 157 4.54 8.65 -7.69
N SER A 158 5.75 9.20 -7.49
CA SER A 158 6.41 10.18 -8.35
C SER A 158 7.54 9.51 -9.13
N ILE A 159 7.29 9.24 -10.42
CA ILE A 159 8.24 8.63 -11.35
C ILE A 159 8.20 9.35 -12.69
N ASN A 160 9.29 9.27 -13.46
CA ASN A 160 9.35 9.86 -14.79
C ASN A 160 8.60 9.01 -15.84
N GLU A 161 8.44 9.56 -17.05
CA GLU A 161 7.73 8.88 -18.14
C GLU A 161 8.39 7.54 -18.54
N THR A 162 9.72 7.48 -18.58
CA THR A 162 10.46 6.25 -18.93
C THR A 162 10.19 5.12 -17.94
N GLU A 163 10.24 5.41 -16.64
CA GLU A 163 9.89 4.45 -15.57
C GLU A 163 8.42 4.04 -15.64
N TYR A 164 7.51 4.99 -15.89
CA TYR A 164 6.09 4.70 -16.04
C TYR A 164 5.82 3.77 -17.24
N LEU A 165 6.42 4.05 -18.40
CA LEU A 165 6.29 3.21 -19.59
C LEU A 165 6.88 1.82 -19.37
N TYR A 166 8.01 1.71 -18.66
CA TYR A 166 8.58 0.42 -18.28
C TYR A 166 7.65 -0.37 -17.36
N GLY A 167 7.11 0.26 -16.30
CA GLY A 167 6.12 -0.37 -15.41
C GLY A 167 4.88 -0.85 -16.16
N ARG A 168 4.40 -0.07 -17.13
CA ARG A 168 3.31 -0.48 -18.04
C ARG A 168 3.70 -1.66 -18.92
N LYS A 169 4.93 -1.70 -19.44
CA LYS A 169 5.44 -2.82 -20.24
C LYS A 169 5.50 -4.10 -19.41
N VAL A 170 6.03 -4.04 -18.18
CA VAL A 170 6.02 -5.16 -17.22
C VAL A 170 4.60 -5.62 -16.95
N GLY A 171 3.67 -4.70 -16.67
CA GLY A 171 2.25 -5.00 -16.50
C GLY A 171 1.64 -5.76 -17.68
N ASN A 172 1.93 -5.33 -18.90
CA ASN A 172 1.46 -6.02 -20.12
C ASN A 172 1.98 -7.45 -20.21
N GLU A 173 3.27 -7.65 -19.92
CA GLU A 173 3.90 -8.98 -19.91
C GLU A 173 3.35 -9.90 -18.82
N LEU A 174 2.99 -9.36 -17.65
CA LEU A 174 2.27 -10.10 -16.59
C LEU A 174 0.87 -10.49 -17.06
N GLY A 175 0.12 -9.55 -17.66
CA GLY A 175 -1.21 -9.79 -18.20
C GLY A 175 -1.22 -10.86 -19.30
N LEU A 176 -0.21 -10.86 -20.16
CA LEU A 176 -0.01 -11.89 -21.20
C LEU A 176 0.20 -13.30 -20.63
N ARG A 177 0.52 -13.43 -19.33
CA ARG A 177 0.73 -14.69 -18.62
C ARG A 177 -0.39 -15.00 -17.63
N GLU A 178 -1.51 -14.29 -17.73
CA GLU A 178 -2.71 -14.44 -16.90
C GLU A 178 -2.42 -14.23 -15.41
N LEU A 179 -1.48 -13.32 -15.09
CA LEU A 179 -1.18 -12.93 -13.72
C LEU A 179 -1.99 -11.69 -13.34
N ASN A 180 -2.52 -11.68 -12.12
CA ASN A 180 -3.25 -10.57 -11.52
C ASN A 180 -2.28 -9.61 -10.81
N ILE A 181 -2.74 -8.39 -10.52
CA ILE A 181 -1.90 -7.34 -9.95
C ILE A 181 -2.52 -6.80 -8.66
N CYS A 182 -1.68 -6.66 -7.63
CA CYS A 182 -1.99 -5.93 -6.41
C CYS A 182 -1.00 -4.75 -6.25
N THR A 183 -1.47 -3.57 -5.89
CA THR A 183 -0.63 -2.38 -5.65
C THR A 183 -1.10 -1.58 -4.45
N GLY A 184 -0.32 -0.55 -4.08
CA GLY A 184 -0.69 0.50 -3.13
C GLY A 184 -1.76 1.48 -3.61
N CYS A 185 -2.43 1.19 -4.73
CA CYS A 185 -3.53 1.94 -5.35
C CYS A 185 -3.21 3.34 -5.92
N GLY A 186 -2.15 4.02 -5.50
CA GLY A 186 -1.80 5.37 -5.93
C GLY A 186 -1.39 5.52 -7.42
N PRO A 187 -0.83 6.69 -7.79
CA PRO A 187 -0.35 6.98 -9.14
C PRO A 187 1.02 6.33 -9.43
N GLY A 188 1.64 6.68 -10.56
CA GLY A 188 3.00 6.25 -10.89
C GLY A 188 3.12 4.73 -11.05
N ALA A 189 4.06 4.13 -10.34
CA ALA A 189 4.32 2.68 -10.40
C ALA A 189 3.19 1.83 -9.81
N MET A 190 2.28 2.42 -9.05
CA MET A 190 1.09 1.73 -8.52
C MET A 190 -0.07 1.68 -9.51
N GLU A 191 -0.02 2.47 -10.60
CA GLU A 191 -1.02 2.50 -11.67
C GLU A 191 -0.51 1.85 -12.96
N ALA A 192 0.73 2.12 -13.35
CA ALA A 192 1.26 1.73 -14.66
C ALA A 192 1.15 0.22 -14.94
N PRO A 193 1.49 -0.69 -13.99
CA PRO A 193 1.37 -2.13 -14.21
C PRO A 193 -0.08 -2.57 -14.46
N MET A 194 -1.07 -1.98 -13.78
CA MET A 194 -2.49 -2.30 -14.00
C MET A 194 -2.95 -1.89 -15.41
N LYS A 195 -2.55 -0.70 -15.89
CA LYS A 195 -2.83 -0.28 -17.28
C LYS A 195 -2.20 -1.22 -18.32
N GLY A 196 -1.01 -1.73 -18.04
CA GLY A 196 -0.36 -2.75 -18.87
C GLY A 196 -1.14 -4.06 -18.88
N ALA A 197 -1.42 -4.59 -17.68
CA ALA A 197 -2.07 -5.89 -17.52
C ALA A 197 -3.47 -5.92 -18.11
N ALA A 198 -4.23 -4.82 -18.07
CA ALA A 198 -5.52 -4.73 -18.73
C ALA A 198 -5.44 -5.04 -20.24
N VAL A 199 -4.38 -4.57 -20.92
CA VAL A 199 -4.14 -4.87 -22.34
C VAL A 199 -3.73 -6.34 -22.53
N GLY A 200 -2.79 -6.83 -21.72
CA GLY A 200 -2.32 -8.22 -21.78
C GLY A 200 -3.45 -9.23 -21.51
N HIS A 201 -4.29 -8.99 -20.50
CA HIS A 201 -5.47 -9.79 -20.19
C HIS A 201 -6.47 -9.78 -21.35
N ALA A 202 -6.73 -8.62 -21.96
CA ALA A 202 -7.61 -8.54 -23.12
C ALA A 202 -7.08 -9.35 -24.31
N GLN A 203 -5.78 -9.32 -24.56
CA GLN A 203 -5.12 -10.12 -25.62
C GLN A 203 -5.23 -11.63 -25.35
N GLN A 204 -5.09 -12.06 -24.09
CA GLN A 204 -5.27 -13.46 -23.68
C GLN A 204 -6.74 -13.86 -23.50
N ARG A 205 -7.68 -12.92 -23.64
CA ARG A 205 -9.11 -13.10 -23.31
C ARG A 205 -9.33 -13.54 -21.85
N TYR A 206 -8.42 -13.17 -20.96
CA TYR A 206 -8.54 -13.40 -19.53
C TYR A 206 -9.66 -12.52 -18.97
N ARG A 207 -10.75 -13.12 -18.51
CA ARG A 207 -12.01 -12.42 -18.18
C ARG A 207 -12.05 -11.86 -16.77
N ASN A 208 -11.39 -12.54 -15.85
CA ASN A 208 -11.48 -12.27 -14.42
C ASN A 208 -10.22 -11.54 -13.93
N SER A 209 -9.89 -10.43 -14.58
CA SER A 209 -8.79 -9.56 -14.16
C SER A 209 -9.04 -9.08 -12.74
N ARG A 210 -8.08 -9.31 -11.84
CA ARG A 210 -8.09 -8.78 -10.48
C ARG A 210 -7.01 -7.73 -10.34
N PHE A 211 -7.44 -6.50 -10.10
CA PHE A 211 -6.61 -5.33 -9.86
C PHE A 211 -6.91 -4.82 -8.46
N ILE A 212 -6.20 -5.40 -7.50
CA ILE A 212 -6.39 -5.13 -6.07
C ILE A 212 -5.62 -3.87 -5.69
N GLY A 213 -6.33 -2.87 -5.20
CA GLY A 213 -5.73 -1.68 -4.58
C GLY A 213 -5.84 -1.78 -3.07
N MET A 214 -4.71 -1.79 -2.36
CA MET A 214 -4.69 -1.72 -0.90
C MET A 214 -4.21 -0.36 -0.43
N THR A 215 -5.00 0.26 0.43
CA THR A 215 -4.70 1.57 1.01
C THR A 215 -5.05 1.58 2.49
N GLU A 216 -4.81 2.71 3.16
CA GLU A 216 -5.21 2.94 4.53
C GLU A 216 -5.55 4.43 4.74
N PRO A 217 -6.33 4.77 5.77
CA PRO A 217 -6.85 6.12 5.99
C PRO A 217 -5.87 7.28 5.89
N SER A 218 -4.65 7.11 6.40
CA SER A 218 -3.67 8.20 6.53
C SER A 218 -2.95 8.52 5.21
N ILE A 219 -2.99 7.61 4.24
CA ILE A 219 -2.32 7.76 2.94
C ILE A 219 -3.29 7.89 1.76
N ILE A 220 -4.53 7.39 1.87
CA ILE A 220 -5.49 7.36 0.74
C ILE A 220 -5.72 8.75 0.11
N ALA A 221 -5.62 9.84 0.89
CA ALA A 221 -5.78 11.19 0.37
C ALA A 221 -4.57 11.69 -0.43
N ALA A 222 -3.36 11.25 -0.10
CA ALA A 222 -2.13 11.57 -0.82
C ALA A 222 -1.91 10.64 -2.02
N GLU A 223 -2.33 9.38 -1.90
CA GLU A 223 -2.23 8.35 -2.93
C GLU A 223 -3.63 7.76 -3.22
N PRO A 224 -4.52 8.52 -3.87
CA PRO A 224 -5.89 8.08 -4.13
C PRO A 224 -5.91 6.88 -5.08
N PRO A 225 -6.88 5.96 -4.91
CA PRO A 225 -6.94 4.74 -5.72
C PRO A 225 -7.18 5.06 -7.18
N ASN A 226 -6.28 4.62 -8.05
CA ASN A 226 -6.37 4.85 -9.48
C ASN A 226 -7.60 4.16 -10.10
N PRO A 227 -8.12 4.63 -11.25
CA PRO A 227 -9.39 4.15 -11.80
C PRO A 227 -9.40 2.70 -12.28
N LEU A 228 -8.23 2.04 -12.41
CA LEU A 228 -8.11 0.65 -12.85
C LEU A 228 -8.32 -0.34 -11.71
N VAL A 229 -8.22 0.11 -10.45
CA VAL A 229 -8.53 -0.71 -9.28
C VAL A 229 -9.99 -1.17 -9.36
N ASN A 230 -10.20 -2.49 -9.34
CA ASN A 230 -11.53 -3.10 -9.34
C ASN A 230 -11.86 -3.83 -8.02
N GLU A 231 -10.87 -4.02 -7.16
CA GLU A 231 -11.00 -4.52 -5.80
C GLU A 231 -10.25 -3.60 -4.84
N LEU A 232 -10.93 -2.56 -4.32
CA LEU A 232 -10.37 -1.67 -3.31
C LEU A 232 -10.53 -2.29 -1.91
N ILE A 233 -9.47 -2.18 -1.10
CA ILE A 233 -9.43 -2.62 0.30
C ILE A 233 -8.77 -1.54 1.14
N ILE A 234 -9.46 -1.13 2.21
CA ILE A 234 -8.93 -0.16 3.19
C ILE A 234 -8.52 -0.90 4.46
N MET A 235 -7.21 -1.00 4.68
CA MET A 235 -6.65 -1.54 5.90
C MET A 235 -6.62 -0.47 7.01
N PRO A 236 -6.59 -0.85 8.29
CA PRO A 236 -6.71 0.12 9.39
C PRO A 236 -5.48 1.03 9.56
N ASP A 237 -4.30 0.53 9.21
CA ASP A 237 -3.01 1.22 9.35
C ASP A 237 -1.97 0.65 8.35
N ILE A 238 -0.79 1.27 8.32
CA ILE A 238 0.30 0.94 7.41
C ILE A 238 0.79 -0.49 7.63
N GLU A 239 1.01 -0.92 8.87
CA GLU A 239 1.53 -2.24 9.18
C GLU A 239 0.59 -3.35 8.73
N LYS A 240 -0.72 -3.17 8.94
CA LYS A 240 -1.73 -4.12 8.45
C LYS A 240 -1.83 -4.11 6.94
N ARG A 241 -1.62 -2.97 6.27
CA ARG A 241 -1.47 -2.88 4.82
C ARG A 241 -0.24 -3.67 4.33
N LEU A 242 0.92 -3.47 4.95
CA LEU A 242 2.16 -4.16 4.61
C LEU A 242 2.04 -5.68 4.78
N GLU A 243 1.51 -6.14 5.92
CA GLU A 243 1.27 -7.57 6.15
C GLU A 243 0.29 -8.13 5.11
N SER A 244 -0.78 -7.40 4.77
CA SER A 244 -1.74 -7.84 3.75
C SER A 244 -1.07 -8.15 2.40
N PHE A 245 -0.15 -7.29 1.94
CA PHE A 245 0.60 -7.53 0.71
C PHE A 245 1.39 -8.84 0.76
N VAL A 246 2.14 -9.07 1.84
CA VAL A 246 2.98 -10.27 2.00
C VAL A 246 2.12 -11.54 2.11
N ARG A 247 0.94 -11.44 2.72
CA ARG A 247 0.03 -12.58 2.89
C ARG A 247 -0.65 -12.98 1.58
N ILE A 248 -1.06 -12.05 0.73
CA ILE A 248 -1.78 -12.37 -0.52
C ILE A 248 -0.87 -12.45 -1.75
N GLY A 249 0.34 -11.91 -1.66
CA GLY A 249 1.32 -11.92 -2.74
C GLY A 249 1.87 -13.33 -2.97
N HIS A 250 1.86 -13.76 -4.23
CA HIS A 250 2.55 -14.98 -4.67
C HIS A 250 3.91 -14.65 -5.30
N GLY A 251 4.13 -13.38 -5.64
CA GLY A 251 5.40 -12.83 -6.09
C GLY A 251 5.36 -11.31 -5.96
N ILE A 252 6.52 -10.70 -5.80
CA ILE A 252 6.64 -9.25 -5.54
C ILE A 252 7.60 -8.63 -6.55
N ILE A 253 7.15 -7.59 -7.23
CA ILE A 253 7.97 -6.77 -8.13
C ILE A 253 8.12 -5.39 -7.50
N ILE A 254 9.36 -4.90 -7.42
CA ILE A 254 9.68 -3.57 -6.90
C ILE A 254 10.31 -2.74 -8.02
N PHE A 255 9.62 -1.68 -8.41
CA PHE A 255 10.10 -0.64 -9.33
C PHE A 255 10.85 0.45 -8.57
N PRO A 256 11.59 1.35 -9.28
CA PRO A 256 12.17 2.53 -8.64
C PRO A 256 11.11 3.36 -7.90
N GLY A 257 11.48 3.83 -6.73
CA GLY A 257 10.62 4.64 -5.86
C GLY A 257 11.39 5.40 -4.79
N GLY A 258 10.66 6.16 -3.99
CA GLY A 258 11.21 6.94 -2.88
C GLY A 258 11.19 6.17 -1.56
N VAL A 259 11.03 6.92 -0.48
CA VAL A 259 11.06 6.38 0.90
C VAL A 259 9.99 5.33 1.21
N GLY A 260 8.79 5.45 0.64
CA GLY A 260 7.73 4.44 0.84
C GLY A 260 8.09 3.09 0.21
N THR A 261 8.73 3.09 -0.96
CA THR A 261 9.19 1.86 -1.61
C THR A 261 10.38 1.24 -0.86
N ALA A 262 11.25 2.07 -0.28
CA ALA A 262 12.33 1.59 0.58
C ALA A 262 11.78 0.96 1.89
N GLU A 263 10.75 1.57 2.50
CA GLU A 263 10.02 1.01 3.64
C GLU A 263 9.45 -0.38 3.31
N GLU A 264 8.77 -0.52 2.17
CA GLU A 264 8.19 -1.78 1.70
C GLU A 264 9.26 -2.86 1.47
N LEU A 265 10.41 -2.51 0.87
CA LEU A 265 11.53 -3.44 0.67
C LEU A 265 12.14 -3.89 2.01
N LEU A 266 12.41 -2.95 2.93
CA LEU A 266 12.99 -3.26 4.24
C LEU A 266 12.05 -4.11 5.09
N TYR A 267 10.74 -3.84 5.02
CA TYR A 267 9.71 -4.67 5.64
C TYR A 267 9.80 -6.12 5.14
N LEU A 268 9.87 -6.31 3.82
CA LEU A 268 9.91 -7.63 3.22
C LEU A 268 11.21 -8.37 3.52
N LEU A 269 12.36 -7.70 3.45
CA LEU A 269 13.65 -8.31 3.78
C LEU A 269 13.73 -8.70 5.27
N GLY A 270 13.22 -7.86 6.17
CA GLY A 270 13.13 -8.18 7.60
C GLY A 270 12.31 -9.44 7.89
N ILE A 271 11.31 -9.75 7.05
CA ILE A 271 10.54 -11.00 7.10
C ILE A 271 11.35 -12.15 6.51
N LEU A 272 11.81 -12.01 5.26
CA LEU A 272 12.41 -13.12 4.50
C LEU A 272 13.75 -13.60 5.08
N MET A 273 14.50 -12.72 5.76
CA MET A 273 15.75 -13.07 6.42
C MET A 273 15.55 -13.84 7.73
N SER A 274 14.32 -13.92 8.26
CA SER A 274 14.05 -14.71 9.45
C SER A 274 14.31 -16.19 9.17
N PRO A 275 15.04 -16.91 10.06
CA PRO A 275 15.26 -18.35 9.90
C PRO A 275 13.96 -19.17 9.81
N GLU A 276 12.87 -18.70 10.41
CA GLU A 276 11.55 -19.35 10.34
C GLU A 276 10.93 -19.30 8.93
N ASN A 277 11.46 -18.46 8.03
CA ASN A 277 10.99 -18.28 6.66
C ASN A 277 11.94 -18.85 5.60
N GLN A 278 12.99 -19.58 5.98
CA GLN A 278 13.98 -20.11 5.02
C GLN A 278 13.38 -21.01 3.92
N ASP A 279 12.29 -21.71 4.25
CA ASP A 279 11.60 -22.65 3.36
C ASP A 279 10.43 -21.98 2.60
N GLN A 280 10.19 -20.68 2.82
CA GLN A 280 9.16 -19.94 2.11
C GLN A 280 9.56 -19.73 0.64
N VAL A 281 8.59 -19.89 -0.26
CA VAL A 281 8.77 -19.58 -1.67
C VAL A 281 7.98 -18.31 -2.00
N LEU A 282 8.70 -17.19 -2.08
CA LEU A 282 8.16 -15.89 -2.48
C LEU A 282 9.16 -15.17 -3.42
N PRO A 283 9.02 -15.27 -4.74
CA PRO A 283 9.92 -14.58 -5.67
C PRO A 283 9.82 -13.07 -5.51
N LEU A 284 10.97 -12.42 -5.40
CA LEU A 284 11.11 -10.96 -5.30
C LEU A 284 12.05 -10.48 -6.42
N ILE A 285 11.54 -9.58 -7.26
CA ILE A 285 12.30 -8.99 -8.37
C ILE A 285 12.32 -7.47 -8.22
N LEU A 286 13.52 -6.89 -8.20
CA LEU A 286 13.74 -5.46 -8.35
C LEU A 286 13.98 -5.17 -9.83
N THR A 287 13.26 -4.23 -10.41
CA THR A 287 13.33 -4.00 -11.86
C THR A 287 13.00 -2.58 -12.28
N GLY A 288 13.65 -2.10 -13.32
CA GLY A 288 13.37 -0.80 -13.91
C GLY A 288 13.98 -0.68 -15.31
N PRO A 289 13.79 0.48 -15.97
CA PRO A 289 14.39 0.73 -17.28
C PRO A 289 15.91 0.85 -17.15
N LYS A 290 16.61 0.91 -18.29
CA LYS A 290 18.08 0.98 -18.34
C LYS A 290 18.66 2.12 -17.49
N GLU A 291 17.97 3.27 -17.47
CA GLU A 291 18.35 4.47 -16.72
C GLU A 291 18.29 4.29 -15.20
N SER A 292 17.59 3.26 -14.71
CA SER A 292 17.50 2.94 -13.28
C SER A 292 18.64 2.05 -12.76
N ALA A 293 19.62 1.70 -13.61
CA ALA A 293 20.74 0.85 -13.19
C ALA A 293 21.49 1.43 -11.99
N ASP A 294 21.83 2.73 -12.02
CA ASP A 294 22.53 3.38 -10.91
C ASP A 294 21.67 3.51 -9.65
N TYR A 295 20.36 3.73 -9.81
CA TYR A 295 19.41 3.69 -8.68
C TYR A 295 19.46 2.33 -7.96
N PHE A 296 19.41 1.23 -8.71
CA PHE A 296 19.45 -0.11 -8.13
C PHE A 296 20.84 -0.46 -7.59
N ASN A 297 21.93 0.05 -8.18
CA ASN A 297 23.27 -0.12 -7.63
C ASN A 297 23.40 0.54 -6.24
N VAL A 298 22.88 1.76 -6.08
CA VAL A 298 22.89 2.46 -4.78
C VAL A 298 21.99 1.76 -3.76
N LEU A 299 20.80 1.30 -4.17
CA LEU A 299 19.89 0.59 -3.29
C LEU A 299 20.47 -0.78 -2.85
N ASP A 300 21.04 -1.54 -3.78
CA ASP A 300 21.67 -2.83 -3.51
C ASP A 300 22.90 -2.68 -2.59
N ASP A 301 23.73 -1.65 -2.82
CA ASP A 301 24.85 -1.31 -1.95
C ASP A 301 24.36 -0.90 -0.54
N PHE A 302 23.28 -0.13 -0.44
CA PHE A 302 22.66 0.20 0.86
C PHE A 302 22.20 -1.07 1.59
N ILE A 303 21.48 -1.97 0.93
CA ILE A 303 20.98 -3.21 1.54
C ILE A 303 22.14 -4.11 1.98
N ALA A 304 23.13 -4.35 1.11
CA ALA A 304 24.24 -5.24 1.42
C ALA A 304 25.10 -4.73 2.59
N ASN A 305 25.27 -3.41 2.71
CA ASN A 305 26.11 -2.83 3.76
C ASN A 305 25.34 -2.48 5.05
N THR A 306 24.03 -2.68 5.07
CA THR A 306 23.21 -2.53 6.29
C THR A 306 22.76 -3.91 6.80
N LEU A 307 22.14 -4.71 5.95
CA LEU A 307 21.57 -6.01 6.31
C LEU A 307 22.51 -7.19 6.01
N GLY A 308 23.61 -6.95 5.30
CA GLY A 308 24.58 -7.98 4.91
C GLY A 308 24.27 -8.63 3.56
N ASP A 309 25.27 -9.31 2.98
CA ASP A 309 25.16 -9.97 1.67
C ASP A 309 24.11 -11.09 1.64
N GLU A 310 23.74 -11.67 2.78
CA GLU A 310 22.68 -12.67 2.85
C GLU A 310 21.32 -12.12 2.39
N ALA A 311 21.08 -10.81 2.57
CA ALA A 311 19.87 -10.16 2.08
C ALA A 311 19.72 -10.28 0.55
N ARG A 312 20.83 -10.27 -0.20
CA ARG A 312 20.84 -10.40 -1.68
C ARG A 312 20.31 -11.73 -2.18
N ARG A 313 20.28 -12.77 -1.34
CA ARG A 313 19.72 -14.09 -1.73
C ARG A 313 18.20 -14.05 -1.90
N HIS A 314 17.55 -13.06 -1.30
CA HIS A 314 16.10 -12.96 -1.30
C HIS A 314 15.54 -12.18 -2.48
N TYR A 315 16.37 -11.53 -3.31
CA TYR A 315 15.90 -10.79 -4.49
C TYR A 315 16.79 -10.96 -5.71
N GLN A 316 16.21 -10.69 -6.88
CA GLN A 316 16.93 -10.59 -8.14
C GLN A 316 16.72 -9.19 -8.76
N ILE A 317 17.80 -8.57 -9.24
CA ILE A 317 17.72 -7.31 -10.00
C ILE A 317 17.69 -7.61 -11.49
N ILE A 318 16.70 -7.09 -12.22
CA ILE A 318 16.55 -7.25 -13.66
C ILE A 318 16.35 -5.87 -14.29
N ILE A 319 17.30 -5.45 -15.12
CA ILE A 319 17.28 -4.14 -15.77
C ILE A 319 16.84 -4.28 -17.23
N ASP A 320 15.87 -3.46 -17.63
CA ASP A 320 15.40 -3.30 -19.02
C ASP A 320 14.86 -4.58 -19.71
N ASP A 321 14.34 -5.54 -18.94
CA ASP A 321 13.75 -6.77 -19.50
C ASP A 321 12.40 -7.13 -18.85
N ALA A 322 11.36 -6.43 -19.30
CA ALA A 322 9.99 -6.66 -18.82
C ALA A 322 9.48 -8.09 -19.10
N SER A 323 9.93 -8.71 -20.19
CA SER A 323 9.50 -10.06 -20.57
C SER A 323 10.11 -11.11 -19.65
N GLU A 324 11.37 -10.93 -19.26
CA GLU A 324 12.06 -11.78 -18.30
C GLU A 324 11.45 -11.68 -16.90
N VAL A 325 11.16 -10.46 -16.43
CA VAL A 325 10.47 -10.23 -15.13
C VAL A 325 9.19 -11.06 -15.04
N ALA A 326 8.31 -10.93 -16.04
CA ALA A 326 7.04 -11.64 -16.05
C ALA A 326 7.21 -13.16 -16.24
N ARG A 327 8.23 -13.58 -17.02
CA ARG A 327 8.54 -14.99 -17.23
C ARG A 327 9.00 -15.66 -15.94
N ILE A 328 9.86 -15.01 -15.15
CA ILE A 328 10.29 -15.52 -13.85
C ILE A 328 9.09 -15.62 -12.92
N MET A 329 8.29 -14.56 -12.79
CA MET A 329 7.09 -14.62 -11.94
C MET A 329 6.16 -15.78 -12.31
N LYS A 330 5.85 -15.96 -13.60
CA LYS A 330 5.02 -17.08 -14.05
C LYS A 330 5.66 -18.44 -13.76
N LYS A 331 6.98 -18.58 -13.89
CA LYS A 331 7.73 -19.81 -13.60
C LYS A 331 7.66 -20.19 -12.12
N TYR A 332 7.58 -19.21 -11.21
CA TYR A 332 7.52 -19.46 -9.77
C TYR A 332 6.12 -19.83 -9.28
N MET A 333 5.03 -19.48 -9.98
CA MET A 333 3.67 -19.77 -9.50
C MET A 333 3.42 -21.26 -9.16
N PRO A 334 3.89 -22.25 -9.98
CA PRO A 334 3.83 -23.65 -9.59
C PRO A 334 4.66 -23.98 -8.33
N LEU A 335 5.81 -23.34 -8.14
CA LEU A 335 6.66 -23.56 -6.95
C LEU A 335 6.00 -23.00 -5.68
N VAL A 336 5.36 -21.83 -5.79
CA VAL A 336 4.55 -21.26 -4.71
C VAL A 336 3.40 -22.20 -4.38
N LYS A 337 2.68 -22.70 -5.40
CA LYS A 337 1.61 -23.68 -5.22
C LYS A 337 2.10 -24.93 -4.49
N ASP A 338 3.21 -25.52 -4.93
CA ASP A 338 3.76 -26.72 -4.31
C ASP A 338 4.24 -26.47 -2.88
N ASN A 339 4.81 -25.30 -2.60
CA ASN A 339 5.19 -24.88 -1.25
C ASN A 339 3.98 -24.75 -0.31
N ARG A 340 2.87 -24.14 -0.74
CA ARG A 340 1.64 -24.09 0.06
C ARG A 340 1.04 -25.48 0.27
N ARG A 341 1.07 -26.33 -0.76
CA ARG A 341 0.57 -27.72 -0.66
C ARG A 341 1.38 -28.57 0.32
N SER A 342 2.71 -28.44 0.33
CA SER A 342 3.56 -29.26 1.19
C SER A 342 3.40 -28.91 2.67
N THR A 343 2.99 -27.69 2.99
CA THR A 343 2.75 -27.22 4.36
C THR A 343 1.27 -27.25 4.77
N GLY A 344 0.35 -27.54 3.85
CA GLY A 344 -1.10 -27.49 4.09
C GLY A 344 -1.66 -26.06 4.20
N ASP A 345 -0.92 -25.07 3.71
CA ASP A 345 -1.30 -23.66 3.73
C ASP A 345 -2.28 -23.30 2.59
N ALA A 346 -2.96 -22.17 2.72
CA ALA A 346 -3.87 -21.68 1.70
C ALA A 346 -3.11 -21.04 0.52
N TYR A 347 -3.69 -21.12 -0.68
CA TYR A 347 -3.16 -20.41 -1.84
C TYR A 347 -3.37 -18.90 -1.69
N SER A 348 -4.60 -18.47 -1.44
CA SER A 348 -4.96 -17.05 -1.39
C SER A 348 -4.47 -16.27 -0.17
N PHE A 349 -3.91 -16.95 0.85
CA PHE A 349 -3.41 -16.30 2.06
C PHE A 349 -2.29 -17.16 2.68
N ASN A 350 -1.07 -16.63 2.73
CA ASN A 350 0.10 -17.32 3.28
C ASN A 350 0.10 -17.26 4.82
N TRP A 351 -0.49 -18.25 5.49
CA TRP A 351 -0.47 -18.31 6.96
C TRP A 351 0.89 -18.70 7.51
N SER A 352 1.62 -19.54 6.77
CA SER A 352 2.90 -20.12 7.22
C SER A 352 4.04 -19.10 7.27
N MET A 353 3.94 -17.98 6.55
CA MET A 353 4.90 -16.88 6.64
C MET A 353 4.95 -16.32 8.08
N LYS A 354 6.11 -16.42 8.72
CA LYS A 354 6.31 -15.85 10.04
C LYS A 354 6.59 -14.35 9.92
N ILE A 355 5.80 -13.53 10.61
CA ILE A 355 6.04 -12.08 10.70
C ILE A 355 6.21 -11.75 12.18
N ASN A 356 7.34 -11.13 12.52
CA ASN A 356 7.67 -10.77 13.90
C ASN A 356 6.82 -9.58 14.36
N ALA A 357 6.56 -9.50 15.68
CA ALA A 357 5.67 -8.49 16.25
C ALA A 357 6.18 -7.06 16.03
N ASP A 358 7.48 -6.84 16.01
CA ASP A 358 8.12 -5.55 15.69
C ASP A 358 7.76 -5.03 14.29
N LEU A 359 7.45 -5.91 13.35
CA LEU A 359 6.96 -5.58 12.02
C LEU A 359 5.43 -5.40 11.96
N GLN A 360 4.68 -5.89 12.95
CA GLN A 360 3.22 -5.79 12.98
C GLN A 360 2.70 -4.63 13.83
N LEU A 361 3.46 -4.22 14.84
CA LEU A 361 3.05 -3.16 15.76
C LEU A 361 3.11 -1.79 15.07
N PRO A 362 2.04 -0.98 15.17
CA PRO A 362 2.03 0.38 14.64
C PRO A 362 3.18 1.23 15.17
N PHE A 363 3.84 1.95 14.28
CA PHE A 363 4.87 2.93 14.65
C PHE A 363 4.33 4.36 14.55
N GLU A 364 4.35 5.09 15.67
CA GLU A 364 4.01 6.51 15.70
C GLU A 364 5.29 7.35 15.55
N PRO A 365 5.47 8.12 14.46
CA PRO A 365 6.70 8.82 14.19
C PRO A 365 6.78 10.17 14.92
N THR A 366 6.96 10.12 16.24
CA THR A 366 7.31 11.31 17.05
C THR A 366 8.82 11.56 16.97
N HIS A 367 9.29 12.78 17.28
CA HIS A 367 10.73 13.07 17.36
C HIS A 367 11.47 12.17 18.34
N GLU A 368 10.83 11.82 19.46
CA GLU A 368 11.38 10.90 20.46
C GLU A 368 11.49 9.46 19.91
N ASN A 369 10.43 8.96 19.26
CA ASN A 369 10.43 7.61 18.68
C ASN A 369 11.42 7.50 17.52
N MET A 370 11.54 8.53 16.70
CA MET A 370 12.52 8.57 15.60
C MET A 370 13.96 8.62 16.10
N ALA A 371 14.23 9.35 17.18
CA ALA A 371 15.55 9.41 17.80
C ALA A 371 15.88 8.12 18.58
N SER A 372 14.90 7.38 19.09
CA SER A 372 15.14 6.16 19.85
C SER A 372 15.35 4.89 19.01
N LEU A 373 15.25 4.98 17.68
CA LEU A 373 15.49 3.86 16.78
C LEU A 373 16.93 3.32 16.95
N ASN A 374 17.07 2.00 17.04
CA ASN A 374 18.36 1.37 17.12
C ASN A 374 18.90 1.16 15.70
N LEU A 375 19.64 2.12 15.16
CA LEU A 375 20.22 2.04 13.81
C LEU A 375 21.70 1.65 13.86
N SER A 376 21.97 0.51 14.48
CA SER A 376 23.30 -0.06 14.70
C SER A 376 23.42 -1.49 14.17
N THR A 377 24.67 -1.92 13.97
CA THR A 377 25.07 -3.25 13.50
C THR A 377 25.23 -4.29 14.62
N ASP A 378 24.98 -3.91 15.89
CA ASP A 378 25.11 -4.79 17.06
C ASP A 378 23.88 -5.69 17.31
N GLN A 379 22.88 -5.60 16.45
CA GLN A 379 21.65 -6.41 16.47
C GLN A 379 21.57 -7.33 15.25
N SER A 380 20.58 -8.24 15.23
CA SER A 380 20.36 -9.09 14.05
C SER A 380 19.90 -8.25 12.85
N PRO A 381 20.25 -8.64 11.62
CA PRO A 381 19.82 -7.92 10.41
C PRO A 381 18.29 -7.78 10.31
N GLU A 382 17.51 -8.77 10.73
CA GLU A 382 16.04 -8.68 10.71
C GLU A 382 15.52 -7.54 11.60
N LYS A 383 16.14 -7.32 12.76
CA LYS A 383 15.78 -6.24 13.69
C LYS A 383 16.22 -4.88 13.16
N LEU A 384 17.43 -4.80 12.60
CA LEU A 384 17.89 -3.59 11.93
C LEU A 384 16.98 -3.22 10.75
N ALA A 385 16.52 -4.21 9.98
CA ALA A 385 15.54 -3.99 8.91
C ALA A 385 14.22 -3.44 9.45
N ALA A 386 13.74 -3.92 10.60
CA ALA A 386 12.53 -3.40 11.24
C ALA A 386 12.68 -1.95 11.71
N ASP A 387 13.84 -1.55 12.27
CA ASP A 387 14.09 -0.17 12.68
C ASP A 387 14.34 0.77 11.49
N LEU A 388 15.04 0.31 10.46
CA LEU A 388 15.13 1.05 9.20
C LEU A 388 13.75 1.25 8.58
N ARG A 389 12.90 0.21 8.55
CA ARG A 389 11.50 0.32 8.08
C ARG A 389 10.77 1.44 8.81
N ARG A 390 10.86 1.51 10.14
CA ARG A 390 10.27 2.57 10.96
C ARG A 390 10.83 3.95 10.62
N ALA A 391 12.14 4.05 10.41
CA ALA A 391 12.77 5.31 10.01
C ALA A 391 12.21 5.83 8.67
N PHE A 392 12.12 4.97 7.65
CA PHE A 392 11.53 5.34 6.37
C PHE A 392 10.03 5.67 6.49
N SER A 393 9.27 4.93 7.32
CA SER A 393 7.87 5.22 7.60
C SER A 393 7.69 6.60 8.24
N GLY A 394 8.59 7.00 9.14
CA GLY A 394 8.59 8.33 9.72
C GLY A 394 8.86 9.44 8.68
N ILE A 395 9.76 9.20 7.72
CA ILE A 395 10.00 10.14 6.62
C ILE A 395 8.76 10.25 5.71
N VAL A 396 8.10 9.12 5.39
CA VAL A 396 6.82 9.14 4.66
C VAL A 396 5.80 9.99 5.43
N ALA A 397 5.65 9.76 6.73
CA ALA A 397 4.70 10.50 7.55
C ALA A 397 5.00 12.01 7.58
N GLY A 398 6.27 12.40 7.74
CA GLY A 398 6.70 13.79 7.72
C GLY A 398 6.45 14.50 6.38
N ASN A 399 6.44 13.75 5.27
CA ASN A 399 6.25 14.30 3.93
C ASN A 399 4.80 14.46 3.50
N VAL A 400 3.93 13.48 3.78
CA VAL A 400 2.58 13.43 3.18
C VAL A 400 1.43 13.27 4.17
N LYS A 401 1.70 12.90 5.43
CA LYS A 401 0.66 12.70 6.44
C LYS A 401 0.49 13.97 7.28
N GLU A 402 -0.76 14.39 7.48
CA GLU A 402 -1.08 15.63 8.19
C GLU A 402 -0.45 15.71 9.59
N VAL A 403 -0.49 14.61 10.35
CA VAL A 403 0.09 14.54 11.71
C VAL A 403 1.61 14.73 11.68
N GLY A 404 2.30 14.05 10.76
CA GLY A 404 3.75 14.17 10.60
C GLY A 404 4.14 15.57 10.15
N MET A 405 3.49 16.12 9.11
CA MET A 405 3.74 17.48 8.64
C MET A 405 3.58 18.53 9.75
N LYS A 406 2.53 18.44 10.57
CA LYS A 406 2.32 19.35 11.71
C LYS A 406 3.44 19.24 12.75
N ALA A 407 3.93 18.03 13.02
CA ALA A 407 5.04 17.82 13.94
C ALA A 407 6.34 18.45 13.40
N ILE A 408 6.59 18.34 12.09
CA ILE A 408 7.75 18.96 11.43
C ILE A 408 7.66 20.48 11.45
N GLU A 409 6.48 21.05 11.17
CA GLU A 409 6.23 22.50 11.26
C GLU A 409 6.46 23.03 12.69
N ALA A 410 6.07 22.26 13.72
CA ALA A 410 6.15 22.68 15.11
C ALA A 410 7.52 22.50 15.76
N TYR A 411 8.22 21.40 15.45
CA TYR A 411 9.44 20.99 16.16
C TYR A 411 10.69 20.88 15.28
N GLY A 412 10.55 21.11 13.97
CA GLY A 412 11.63 20.94 12.99
C GLY A 412 11.79 19.50 12.50
N PRO A 413 12.83 19.21 11.68
CA PRO A 413 13.04 17.90 11.09
C PRO A 413 13.32 16.80 12.12
N TYR A 414 12.94 15.55 11.81
CA TYR A 414 13.33 14.39 12.62
C TYR A 414 14.85 14.25 12.64
N LYS A 415 15.42 14.02 13.83
CA LYS A 415 16.85 13.76 14.00
C LYS A 415 17.06 12.25 14.03
N ILE A 416 17.72 11.71 13.02
CA ILE A 416 17.97 10.27 12.89
C ILE A 416 19.46 10.03 13.12
N HIS A 417 19.79 9.15 14.08
CA HIS A 417 21.17 8.83 14.43
C HIS A 417 21.38 7.32 14.53
N GLY A 418 22.62 6.87 14.43
CA GLY A 418 22.99 5.47 14.48
C GLY A 418 24.46 5.26 14.19
N ASP A 419 24.84 4.06 13.77
CA ASP A 419 26.20 3.77 13.33
C ASP A 419 26.59 4.68 12.16
N ARG A 420 27.78 5.29 12.26
CA ARG A 420 28.28 6.28 11.30
C ARG A 420 28.18 5.83 9.85
N GLU A 421 28.48 4.56 9.58
CA GLU A 421 28.46 4.02 8.21
C GLU A 421 27.03 3.77 7.71
N ILE A 422 26.11 3.34 8.57
CA ILE A 422 24.68 3.21 8.23
C ILE A 422 24.13 4.60 7.91
N MET A 423 24.39 5.58 8.77
CA MET A 423 23.93 6.96 8.59
C MET A 423 24.46 7.57 7.30
N ARG A 424 25.76 7.41 7.00
CA ARG A 424 26.36 7.87 5.74
C ARG A 424 25.66 7.28 4.50
N ARG A 425 25.32 6.00 4.53
CA ARG A 425 24.67 5.32 3.39
C ARG A 425 23.21 5.70 3.26
N MET A 426 22.52 5.86 4.39
CA MET A 426 21.15 6.36 4.42
C MET A 426 21.08 7.78 3.84
N ASP A 427 22.03 8.65 4.19
CA ASP A 427 22.12 10.01 3.64
C ASP A 427 22.33 10.00 2.12
N ILE A 428 23.23 9.17 1.61
CA ILE A 428 23.44 8.99 0.15
C ILE A 428 22.17 8.50 -0.55
N LEU A 429 21.49 7.50 0.01
CA LEU A 429 20.27 6.95 -0.56
C LEU A 429 19.16 8.02 -0.63
N LEU A 430 18.95 8.73 0.48
CA LEU A 430 17.94 9.77 0.59
C LEU A 430 18.26 10.98 -0.30
N ALA A 431 19.53 11.39 -0.39
CA ALA A 431 19.97 12.45 -1.31
C ALA A 431 19.68 12.07 -2.77
N GLY A 432 19.93 10.82 -3.15
CA GLY A 432 19.57 10.30 -4.48
C GLY A 432 18.07 10.34 -4.74
N PHE A 433 17.22 10.04 -3.75
CA PHE A 433 15.76 10.18 -3.88
C PHE A 433 15.32 11.64 -4.06
N VAL A 434 15.98 12.60 -3.41
CA VAL A 434 15.71 14.03 -3.58
C VAL A 434 16.12 14.51 -4.97
N GLU A 435 17.33 14.19 -5.41
CA GLU A 435 17.87 14.59 -6.72
C GLU A 435 17.02 14.03 -7.87
N GLN A 436 16.53 12.80 -7.72
CA GLN A 436 15.68 12.13 -8.72
C GLN A 436 14.19 12.50 -8.59
N HIS A 437 13.84 13.50 -7.79
CA HIS A 437 12.46 13.98 -7.60
C HIS A 437 11.46 12.89 -7.14
N ARG A 438 11.91 11.96 -6.28
CA ARG A 438 11.10 10.85 -5.76
C ARG A 438 10.37 11.14 -4.45
N MET A 439 10.68 12.26 -3.80
CA MET A 439 10.11 12.65 -2.51
C MET A 439 8.81 13.46 -2.62
N LYS A 440 8.56 14.06 -3.78
CA LYS A 440 7.41 14.96 -4.04
C LYS A 440 7.13 15.00 -5.54
N LEU A 441 5.86 15.15 -5.93
CA LEU A 441 5.48 15.38 -7.32
C LEU A 441 6.05 16.72 -7.84
N PRO A 442 6.38 16.81 -9.15
CA PRO A 442 6.83 18.06 -9.76
C PRO A 442 5.75 19.16 -9.63
N GLY A 443 6.05 20.23 -8.89
CA GLY A 443 5.06 21.30 -8.60
C GLY A 443 5.65 22.69 -8.37
N GLY A 444 6.90 22.94 -8.77
CA GLY A 444 7.53 24.26 -8.72
C GLY A 444 8.11 24.71 -7.37
N THR A 445 8.00 23.90 -6.31
CA THR A 445 8.67 24.11 -5.02
C THR A 445 9.74 23.04 -4.79
N ALA A 446 10.93 23.46 -4.36
CA ALA A 446 11.98 22.52 -3.97
C ALA A 446 11.53 21.71 -2.74
N TYR A 447 11.84 20.42 -2.72
CA TYR A 447 11.60 19.56 -1.56
C TYR A 447 12.48 20.02 -0.39
N GLN A 448 11.86 20.18 0.78
CA GLN A 448 12.55 20.45 2.04
C GLN A 448 12.53 19.16 2.87
N PRO A 449 13.69 18.55 3.18
CA PRO A 449 13.73 17.32 3.97
C PRO A 449 13.03 17.47 5.33
N CYS A 450 12.13 16.53 5.64
CA CYS A 450 11.52 16.41 6.97
C CYS A 450 12.44 15.69 7.98
N TYR A 451 13.71 15.46 7.62
CA TYR A 451 14.68 14.68 8.38
C TYR A 451 16.05 15.34 8.32
N GLU A 452 16.88 15.01 9.30
CA GLU A 452 18.30 15.34 9.37
C GLU A 452 19.05 14.11 9.88
N ILE A 453 20.01 13.64 9.08
CA ILE A 453 20.90 12.55 9.46
C ILE A 453 22.02 13.11 10.35
N ILE A 454 22.15 12.58 11.56
CA ILE A 454 23.18 12.95 12.52
C ILE A 454 24.31 11.92 12.42
N SER A 455 25.42 12.36 11.84
CA SER A 455 26.60 11.54 11.50
C SER A 455 27.60 11.36 12.63
#